data_AF-A0A9P4KGF4-F1
#
_entry.id   AF-A0A9P4KGF4-F1
#
_cell.length_a   1.000
_cell.length_b   1.000
_cell.length_c   1.000
_cell.angle_alpha   90.00
_cell.angle_beta   90.00
_cell.angle_gamma   90.00
#
_symmetry.space_group_name_H-M   'P 1'
#
loop_
_entity.id
_entity.type
_entity.pdbx_description
1 polymer ?
#
loop_
_entity_poly.entity_id
_entity_poly.type
_entity_poly.pdbx_seq_one_letter_code
_entity_poly.pdbx_strand_id
1 'polypeptide(L)'
;NDTSIFYTNDNGTIFSDPANPILTFPGCTQLCGTGRSWYPDPGPRVSTWLIPVVLLVSNMEVSPLDKRRYLMLLHLLGDPINSLWALLLKMEAWSRCFSMARTARKDNSDLGTRNFATVLGGIEELSGFHADPQLVYTSITSRSTLNSDQLDHIIGKAAQELANSRTDERLRTLLAAALYFWQVVSAFVTTIGGGNTSPPGGRIGIAMFMTWIIPTILLSNAIGTFTSCRVCFDILERFVKEVTGHSNLWVHLQDASPSLQQFGSLDEYLNSLAWSGAIYTYRPATNLPYSTSSKDRSRFLLLALAISPLIISTVASTLILWHTPPIGVNCRNMLVFIIFMFFCLSAACTWSIHRLRKFMWIDIGGAAHWHLTLMKDALVAIPFVVLIFLSTCGLFNSCWCWSGPYSLGGKKRVPLNHIPQLNRDFKSTYPIIVVGCLVLECVVFVAMMWIGWNGWVTMRWSEKAKMEEWRRV
;
A
#
# COMPACT_ATOMS: atom_id res chain seq x y z
N ASN A 1 -33.36 -0.05 -45.06
CA ASN A 1 -34.36 -0.66 -44.16
C ASN A 1 -33.96 -2.07 -43.73
N ASP A 2 -32.71 -2.29 -43.35
CA ASP A 2 -32.30 -3.59 -42.81
C ASP A 2 -32.59 -3.62 -41.31
N THR A 3 -33.74 -4.21 -40.92
CA THR A 3 -34.17 -4.29 -39.52
C THR A 3 -33.37 -5.30 -38.71
N SER A 4 -32.56 -6.15 -39.35
CA SER A 4 -31.72 -7.17 -38.68
C SER A 4 -30.60 -6.57 -37.82
N ILE A 5 -30.27 -5.30 -38.07
CA ILE A 5 -29.26 -4.53 -37.33
C ILE A 5 -29.78 -4.19 -35.92
N PHE A 6 -31.09 -4.02 -35.75
CA PHE A 6 -31.71 -3.61 -34.50
C PHE A 6 -32.10 -4.80 -33.64
N TYR A 7 -31.91 -4.67 -32.32
CA TYR A 7 -32.22 -5.74 -31.38
C TYR A 7 -33.74 -5.97 -31.30
N THR A 8 -34.16 -7.22 -31.53
CA THR A 8 -35.55 -7.68 -31.37
C THR A 8 -35.70 -8.44 -30.05
N ASN A 9 -36.88 -8.36 -29.43
CA ASN A 9 -37.20 -9.19 -28.27
C ASN A 9 -37.52 -10.64 -28.68
N ASP A 10 -37.79 -11.49 -27.68
CA ASP A 10 -38.10 -12.91 -27.88
C ASP A 10 -39.38 -13.14 -28.73
N ASN A 11 -40.23 -12.12 -28.87
CA ASN A 11 -41.44 -12.14 -29.70
C ASN A 11 -41.20 -11.65 -31.14
N GLY A 12 -39.95 -11.36 -31.53
CA GLY A 12 -39.59 -10.84 -32.85
C GLY A 12 -39.93 -9.36 -33.08
N THR A 13 -40.44 -8.65 -32.07
CA THR A 13 -40.71 -7.21 -32.17
C THR A 13 -39.44 -6.40 -31.93
N ILE A 14 -39.22 -5.34 -32.70
CA ILE A 14 -38.06 -4.47 -32.57
C ILE A 14 -38.13 -3.78 -31.20
N PHE A 15 -37.15 -4.06 -30.34
CA PHE A 15 -37.05 -3.47 -29.00
C PHE A 15 -36.30 -2.13 -29.03
N SER A 16 -35.65 -1.83 -30.16
CA SER A 16 -34.94 -0.58 -30.42
C SER A 16 -35.92 0.56 -30.76
N ASP A 17 -35.86 1.65 -30.00
CA ASP A 17 -36.61 2.89 -30.24
C ASP A 17 -35.68 3.90 -30.96
N PRO A 18 -36.15 4.69 -31.96
CA PRO A 18 -35.39 5.80 -32.53
C PRO A 18 -34.71 6.72 -31.50
N ALA A 19 -35.34 6.95 -30.34
CA ALA A 19 -34.74 7.75 -29.27
C ALA A 19 -33.66 6.99 -28.47
N ASN A 20 -33.70 5.65 -28.45
CA ASN A 20 -32.78 4.79 -27.73
C ASN A 20 -32.41 3.56 -28.57
N PRO A 21 -31.62 3.73 -29.65
CA PRO A 21 -31.34 2.64 -30.56
C PRO A 21 -30.45 1.60 -29.89
N ILE A 22 -30.83 0.34 -30.04
CA ILE A 22 -30.11 -0.83 -29.52
C ILE A 22 -29.78 -1.73 -30.71
N LEU A 23 -28.50 -1.93 -30.95
CA LEU A 23 -28.02 -2.77 -32.04
C LEU A 23 -27.82 -4.22 -31.58
N THR A 24 -28.00 -5.16 -32.50
CA THR A 24 -27.45 -6.50 -32.36
C THR A 24 -25.92 -6.45 -32.44
N PHE A 25 -25.22 -7.48 -31.93
CA PHE A 25 -23.76 -7.54 -32.08
C PHE A 25 -23.32 -7.51 -33.57
N PRO A 26 -23.92 -8.32 -34.48
CA PRO A 26 -23.64 -8.22 -35.92
C PRO A 26 -23.93 -6.83 -36.49
N GLY A 27 -25.04 -6.22 -36.10
CA GLY A 27 -25.41 -4.86 -36.52
C GLY A 27 -24.37 -3.82 -36.08
N CYS A 28 -23.88 -3.90 -34.85
CA CYS A 28 -22.78 -3.05 -34.38
C CYS A 28 -21.51 -3.25 -35.21
N THR A 29 -21.12 -4.50 -35.47
CA THR A 29 -19.91 -4.78 -36.26
C THR A 29 -20.04 -4.33 -37.72
N GLN A 30 -21.25 -4.36 -38.28
CA GLN A 30 -21.52 -3.87 -39.63
C GLN A 30 -21.43 -2.34 -39.71
N LEU A 31 -21.94 -1.63 -38.69
CA LEU A 31 -21.93 -0.17 -38.65
C LEU A 31 -20.60 0.44 -38.19
N CYS A 32 -19.95 -0.18 -37.21
CA CYS A 32 -18.75 0.37 -36.56
C CYS A 32 -17.46 -0.39 -36.90
N GLY A 33 -17.55 -1.51 -37.62
CA GLY A 33 -16.43 -2.40 -37.91
C GLY A 33 -16.13 -3.41 -36.78
N THR A 34 -15.20 -4.33 -37.06
CA THR A 34 -14.76 -5.37 -36.11
C THR A 34 -13.63 -4.91 -35.18
N GLY A 35 -13.09 -3.71 -35.43
CA GLY A 35 -11.93 -3.16 -34.73
C GLY A 35 -12.21 -2.61 -33.34
N ARG A 36 -11.14 -2.06 -32.74
CA ARG A 36 -11.19 -1.24 -31.53
C ARG A 36 -10.96 0.21 -31.92
N SER A 37 -11.57 1.14 -31.20
CA SER A 37 -11.35 2.58 -31.42
C SER A 37 -10.85 3.25 -30.14
N TRP A 38 -9.86 4.12 -30.27
CA TRP A 38 -9.40 4.93 -29.14
C TRP A 38 -10.38 6.06 -28.85
N TYR A 39 -10.43 6.50 -27.60
CA TYR A 39 -11.19 7.70 -27.28
C TYR A 39 -10.56 8.94 -27.93
N PRO A 40 -11.35 9.93 -28.36
CA PRO A 40 -10.83 11.15 -28.95
C PRO A 40 -10.12 12.06 -27.91
N ASP A 41 -10.39 11.85 -26.63
CA ASP A 41 -9.91 12.63 -25.48
C ASP A 41 -9.05 11.80 -24.49
N PRO A 42 -8.03 11.04 -24.93
CA PRO A 42 -7.27 10.17 -24.03
C PRO A 42 -6.43 10.98 -23.03
N GLY A 43 -5.89 12.13 -23.44
CA GLY A 43 -5.07 13.02 -22.61
C GLY A 43 -5.82 13.53 -21.37
N PRO A 44 -6.96 14.23 -21.51
CA PRO A 44 -7.77 14.65 -20.38
C PRO A 44 -8.16 13.49 -19.47
N ARG A 45 -8.54 12.33 -20.01
CA ARG A 45 -8.88 11.15 -19.21
C ARG A 45 -7.74 10.67 -18.33
N VAL A 46 -6.54 10.58 -18.88
CA VAL A 46 -5.34 10.20 -18.15
C VAL A 46 -5.00 11.27 -17.10
N SER A 47 -5.13 12.55 -17.45
CA SER A 47 -4.85 13.66 -16.54
C SER A 47 -5.80 13.72 -15.35
N THR A 48 -7.10 13.45 -15.55
CA THR A 48 -8.11 13.53 -14.48
C THR A 48 -7.96 12.40 -13.47
N TRP A 49 -7.54 11.20 -13.91
CA TRP A 49 -7.65 9.99 -13.07
C TRP A 49 -6.31 9.32 -12.75
N LEU A 50 -5.35 9.30 -13.70
CA LEU A 50 -4.09 8.60 -13.51
C LEU A 50 -3.00 9.49 -12.90
N ILE A 51 -2.90 10.75 -13.33
CA ILE A 51 -1.91 11.69 -12.78
C ILE A 51 -2.05 11.85 -11.25
N PRO A 52 -3.25 12.04 -10.67
CA PRO A 52 -3.40 12.11 -9.21
C PRO A 52 -2.93 10.85 -8.49
N VAL A 53 -3.16 9.67 -9.08
CA VAL A 53 -2.67 8.40 -8.54
C VAL A 53 -1.15 8.35 -8.57
N VAL A 54 -0.52 8.78 -9.68
CA VAL A 54 0.95 8.87 -9.78
C VAL A 54 1.51 9.86 -8.76
N LEU A 55 0.85 11.00 -8.55
CA LEU A 55 1.23 11.98 -7.53
C LEU A 55 1.06 11.43 -6.10
N LEU A 56 0.04 10.63 -5.82
CA LEU A 56 -0.08 9.95 -4.53
C LEU A 56 1.04 8.93 -4.33
N VAL A 57 1.32 8.11 -5.35
CA VAL A 57 2.39 7.11 -5.29
C VAL A 57 3.77 7.77 -5.16
N SER A 58 4.00 8.94 -5.75
CA SER A 58 5.26 9.67 -5.57
C SER A 58 5.44 10.26 -4.16
N ASN A 59 4.37 10.37 -3.38
CA ASN A 59 4.39 10.74 -1.96
C ASN A 59 4.59 9.54 -1.03
N MET A 60 4.85 8.34 -1.57
CA MET A 60 5.23 7.19 -0.76
C MET A 60 6.55 7.47 -0.03
N GLU A 61 6.58 7.22 1.28
CA GLU A 61 7.84 7.22 2.02
C GLU A 61 8.65 5.99 1.61
N VAL A 62 9.66 6.22 0.79
CA VAL A 62 10.60 5.17 0.35
C VAL A 62 11.82 5.15 1.25
N SER A 63 12.30 3.95 1.56
CA SER A 63 13.52 3.76 2.37
C SER A 63 14.72 4.47 1.72
N PRO A 64 15.64 5.07 2.51
CA PRO A 64 16.80 5.84 2.02
C PRO A 64 17.92 4.97 1.42
N LEU A 65 17.56 4.00 0.61
CA LEU A 65 18.46 3.01 0.03
C LEU A 65 18.66 3.28 -1.45
N ASP A 66 19.51 4.26 -1.75
CA ASP A 66 20.02 4.58 -3.09
C ASP A 66 18.91 4.67 -4.17
N LYS A 67 19.25 4.64 -5.46
CA LYS A 67 18.29 4.59 -6.59
C LYS A 67 17.34 3.38 -6.52
N ARG A 68 17.68 2.36 -5.72
CA ARG A 68 16.87 1.15 -5.51
C ARG A 68 15.53 1.48 -4.84
N ARG A 69 15.41 2.62 -4.17
CA ARG A 69 14.15 3.11 -3.60
C ARG A 69 12.99 3.16 -4.62
N TYR A 70 13.28 3.42 -5.89
CA TYR A 70 12.25 3.45 -6.93
C TYR A 70 11.74 2.04 -7.31
N LEU A 71 12.53 1.00 -7.07
CA LEU A 71 12.09 -0.38 -7.25
C LEU A 71 10.99 -0.75 -6.24
N MET A 72 10.86 -0.01 -5.13
CA MET A 72 9.76 -0.18 -4.16
C MET A 72 8.42 0.30 -4.66
N LEU A 73 8.40 1.18 -5.65
CA LEU A 73 7.15 1.49 -6.34
C LEU A 73 6.69 0.28 -7.17
N LEU A 74 7.61 -0.50 -7.74
CA LEU A 74 7.25 -1.74 -8.43
C LEU A 74 6.72 -2.79 -7.45
N HIS A 75 7.35 -2.95 -6.28
CA HIS A 75 6.84 -3.85 -5.24
C HIS A 75 5.45 -3.42 -4.75
N LEU A 76 5.24 -2.13 -4.48
CA LEU A 76 3.93 -1.59 -4.10
C LEU A 76 2.85 -1.90 -5.14
N LEU A 77 3.15 -1.65 -6.43
CA LEU A 77 2.19 -1.82 -7.51
C LEU A 77 2.01 -3.28 -7.94
N GLY A 78 3.00 -4.14 -7.69
CA GLY A 78 2.99 -5.56 -8.06
C GLY A 78 2.52 -6.50 -6.94
N ASP A 79 2.72 -6.10 -5.68
CA ASP A 79 2.31 -6.83 -4.48
C ASP A 79 1.87 -5.86 -3.36
N PRO A 80 0.75 -5.15 -3.58
CA PRO A 80 0.23 -4.18 -2.61
C PRO A 80 -0.19 -4.81 -1.28
N ILE A 81 -0.61 -6.08 -1.29
CA ILE A 81 -0.99 -6.83 -0.09
C ILE A 81 0.23 -7.03 0.80
N ASN A 82 1.33 -7.56 0.24
CA ASN A 82 2.56 -7.73 1.00
C ASN A 82 3.12 -6.38 1.47
N SER A 83 3.01 -5.35 0.64
CA SER A 83 3.48 -3.99 1.00
C SER A 83 2.74 -3.42 2.21
N LEU A 84 1.41 -3.45 2.19
CA LEU A 84 0.58 -3.04 3.34
C LEU A 84 0.82 -3.91 4.56
N TRP A 85 0.96 -5.23 4.36
CA TRP A 85 1.20 -6.16 5.46
C TRP A 85 2.55 -5.92 6.14
N ALA A 86 3.61 -5.61 5.36
CA ALA A 86 4.92 -5.27 5.88
C ALA A 86 4.88 -3.97 6.72
N LEU A 87 4.15 -2.94 6.27
CA LEU A 87 3.94 -1.70 7.02
C LEU A 87 3.24 -1.97 8.36
N LEU A 88 2.18 -2.78 8.36
CA LEU A 88 1.47 -3.17 9.58
C LEU A 88 2.35 -4.02 10.52
N LEU A 89 3.15 -4.93 9.99
CA LEU A 89 4.12 -5.71 10.77
C LEU A 89 5.19 -4.83 11.39
N LYS A 90 5.58 -3.72 10.74
CA LYS A 90 6.51 -2.75 11.32
C LYS A 90 5.89 -1.99 12.49
N MET A 91 4.63 -1.56 12.37
CA MET A 91 3.91 -0.96 13.49
C MET A 91 3.70 -1.94 14.66
N GLU A 92 3.46 -3.22 14.36
CA GLU A 92 3.36 -4.27 15.37
C GLU A 92 4.72 -4.51 16.06
N ALA A 93 5.82 -4.53 15.31
CA ALA A 93 7.17 -4.63 15.87
C ALA A 93 7.46 -3.54 16.91
N TRP A 94 7.11 -2.29 16.60
CA TRP A 94 7.24 -1.19 17.57
C TRP A 94 6.26 -1.30 18.74
N SER A 95 5.04 -1.80 18.49
CA SER A 95 4.06 -2.04 19.57
C SER A 95 4.57 -3.08 20.57
N ARG A 96 5.29 -4.09 20.08
CA ARG A 96 5.99 -5.08 20.90
C ARG A 96 7.16 -4.45 21.67
N CYS A 97 7.97 -3.61 21.03
CA CYS A 97 9.02 -2.85 21.73
C CYS A 97 8.46 -2.03 22.90
N PHE A 98 7.28 -1.40 22.71
CA PHE A 98 6.58 -0.69 23.78
C PHE A 98 6.13 -1.61 24.92
N SER A 99 5.58 -2.78 24.59
CA SER A 99 5.18 -3.79 25.57
C SER A 99 6.37 -4.32 26.39
N MET A 100 7.52 -4.55 25.73
CA MET A 100 8.78 -4.96 26.37
C MET A 100 9.28 -3.89 27.31
N ALA A 101 9.33 -2.63 26.86
CA ALA A 101 9.76 -1.51 27.68
C ALA A 101 8.88 -1.38 28.93
N ARG A 102 7.55 -1.49 28.78
CA ARG A 102 6.59 -1.43 29.89
C ARG A 102 6.73 -2.58 30.88
N THR A 103 7.15 -3.76 30.42
CA THR A 103 7.35 -4.92 31.30
C THR A 103 8.68 -4.84 32.03
N ALA A 104 9.72 -4.34 31.37
CA ALA A 104 11.04 -4.17 31.94
C ALA A 104 11.10 -3.00 32.95
N ARG A 105 10.36 -1.93 32.69
CA ARG A 105 10.26 -0.77 33.59
C ARG A 105 9.16 -0.99 34.63
N LYS A 106 9.57 -1.15 35.89
CA LYS A 106 8.64 -1.22 37.04
C LYS A 106 8.06 0.14 37.41
N ASP A 107 8.68 1.24 36.96
CA ASP A 107 8.18 2.59 37.17
C ASP A 107 7.00 2.85 36.22
N ASN A 108 5.87 3.33 36.77
CA ASN A 108 4.70 3.73 35.99
C ASN A 108 4.94 5.07 35.24
N SER A 109 6.19 5.40 34.89
CA SER A 109 6.48 6.60 34.11
C SER A 109 6.22 6.31 32.63
N ASP A 110 5.15 6.89 32.09
CA ASP A 110 4.81 6.77 30.66
C ASP A 110 5.95 7.30 29.78
N LEU A 111 6.66 8.33 30.24
CA LEU A 111 7.81 8.88 29.53
C LEU A 111 8.99 7.90 29.50
N GLY A 112 9.45 7.38 30.63
CA GLY A 112 10.58 6.46 30.68
C GLY A 112 10.31 5.19 29.87
N THR A 113 9.06 4.71 29.92
CA THR A 113 8.57 3.62 29.07
C THR A 113 8.68 3.96 27.59
N ARG A 114 8.22 5.14 27.17
CA ARG A 114 8.29 5.56 25.76
C ARG A 114 9.75 5.75 25.30
N ASN A 115 10.59 6.38 26.10
CA ASN A 115 12.00 6.60 25.77
C ASN A 115 12.71 5.27 25.57
N PHE A 116 12.54 4.34 26.50
CA PHE A 116 13.12 3.02 26.39
C PHE A 116 12.56 2.23 25.19
N ALA A 117 11.25 2.29 24.96
CA ALA A 117 10.62 1.68 23.79
C ALA A 117 11.14 2.24 22.47
N THR A 118 11.47 3.53 22.42
CA THR A 118 12.03 4.20 21.24
C THR A 118 13.44 3.71 20.93
N VAL A 119 14.28 3.51 21.96
CA VAL A 119 15.61 2.90 21.81
C VAL A 119 15.49 1.45 21.32
N LEU A 120 14.60 0.66 21.90
CA LEU A 120 14.31 -0.70 21.42
C LEU A 120 13.80 -0.69 19.96
N GLY A 121 12.95 0.26 19.62
CA GLY A 121 12.48 0.47 18.25
C GLY A 121 13.63 0.83 17.30
N GLY A 122 14.57 1.68 17.70
CA GLY A 122 15.78 1.95 16.92
C GLY A 122 16.65 0.70 16.74
N ILE A 123 16.81 -0.11 17.78
CA ILE A 123 17.55 -1.37 17.68
C ILE A 123 16.85 -2.33 16.70
N GLU A 124 15.52 -2.42 16.76
CA GLU A 124 14.68 -3.20 15.82
C GLU A 124 14.81 -2.70 14.38
N GLU A 125 15.01 -1.40 14.17
CA GLU A 125 15.24 -0.82 12.84
C GLU A 125 16.54 -1.29 12.20
N LEU A 126 17.57 -1.50 13.03
CA LEU A 126 18.82 -2.09 12.58
C LEU A 126 18.66 -3.60 12.48
N SER A 127 18.44 -4.29 13.59
CA SER A 127 18.44 -5.75 13.67
C SER A 127 17.35 -6.41 12.82
N GLY A 128 16.25 -5.72 12.53
CA GLY A 128 15.15 -6.21 11.72
C GLY A 128 14.55 -7.50 12.29
N PHE A 129 14.53 -8.56 11.48
CA PHE A 129 14.04 -9.87 11.92
C PHE A 129 15.15 -10.79 12.47
N HIS A 130 16.39 -10.30 12.58
CA HIS A 130 17.54 -11.13 12.96
C HIS A 130 17.70 -11.29 14.48
N ALA A 131 17.17 -10.36 15.27
CA ALA A 131 17.40 -10.35 16.71
C ALA A 131 16.18 -9.87 17.48
N ASP A 132 16.07 -10.30 18.73
CA ASP A 132 15.23 -9.63 19.72
C ASP A 132 15.92 -8.33 20.16
N PRO A 133 15.29 -7.15 19.98
CA PRO A 133 15.85 -5.87 20.38
C PRO A 133 16.24 -5.81 21.87
N GLN A 134 15.51 -6.51 22.73
CA GLN A 134 15.82 -6.52 24.17
C GLN A 134 17.08 -7.33 24.49
N LEU A 135 17.38 -8.38 23.72
CA LEU A 135 18.63 -9.13 23.89
C LEU A 135 19.84 -8.26 23.51
N VAL A 136 19.74 -7.52 22.40
CA VAL A 136 20.78 -6.56 22.01
C VAL A 136 20.95 -5.47 23.07
N TYR A 137 19.83 -4.91 23.55
CA TYR A 137 19.89 -3.90 24.61
C TYR A 137 20.56 -4.44 25.88
N THR A 138 20.19 -5.65 26.31
CA THR A 138 20.77 -6.29 27.50
C THR A 138 22.26 -6.60 27.31
N SER A 139 22.70 -6.97 26.11
CA SER A 139 24.12 -7.19 25.81
C SER A 139 24.94 -5.90 25.90
N ILE A 140 24.34 -4.76 25.58
CA ILE A 140 24.95 -3.43 25.74
C ILE A 140 24.98 -3.05 27.22
N THR A 141 23.84 -3.11 27.92
CA THR A 141 23.74 -2.61 29.31
C THR A 141 24.42 -3.50 30.34
N SER A 142 24.59 -4.79 30.07
CA SER A 142 25.36 -5.70 30.95
C SER A 142 26.84 -5.31 31.09
N ARG A 143 27.36 -4.48 30.16
CA ARG A 143 28.72 -3.92 30.22
C ARG A 143 28.75 -2.48 30.73
N SER A 144 27.60 -1.92 31.09
CA SER A 144 27.50 -0.57 31.64
C SER A 144 28.02 -0.52 33.07
N THR A 145 28.78 0.53 33.40
CA THR A 145 29.16 0.87 34.78
C THR A 145 28.33 2.04 35.33
N LEU A 146 27.34 2.51 34.58
CA LEU A 146 26.53 3.67 34.92
C LEU A 146 25.46 3.36 35.97
N ASN A 147 25.15 4.35 36.78
CA ASN A 147 24.00 4.31 37.69
C ASN A 147 22.68 4.38 36.91
N SER A 148 21.58 3.92 37.52
CA SER A 148 20.25 3.89 36.88
C SER A 148 19.82 5.25 36.32
N ASP A 149 20.05 6.34 37.06
CA ASP A 149 19.64 7.69 36.64
C ASP A 149 20.46 8.19 35.44
N GLN A 150 21.75 7.87 35.40
CA GLN A 150 22.62 8.22 34.28
C GLN A 150 22.23 7.45 33.01
N LEU A 151 21.93 6.16 33.18
CA LEU A 151 21.45 5.33 32.08
C LEU A 151 20.11 5.84 31.54
N ASP A 152 19.17 6.19 32.41
CA ASP A 152 17.87 6.75 32.01
C ASP A 152 18.01 8.09 31.26
N HIS A 153 18.94 8.96 31.69
CA HIS A 153 19.24 10.19 30.97
C HIS A 153 19.78 9.92 29.55
N ILE A 154 20.72 8.98 29.40
CA ILE A 154 21.28 8.60 28.09
C ILE A 154 20.23 7.95 27.19
N ILE A 155 19.33 7.12 27.76
CA ILE A 155 18.18 6.56 27.04
C ILE A 155 17.27 7.69 26.54
N GLY A 156 16.94 8.67 27.40
CA GLY A 156 16.12 9.83 27.03
C GLY A 156 16.73 10.63 25.87
N LYS A 157 18.03 10.92 25.95
CA LYS A 157 18.79 11.60 24.90
C LYS A 157 18.76 10.82 23.58
N ALA A 158 19.07 9.52 23.60
CA ALA A 158 19.07 8.68 22.40
C ALA A 158 17.66 8.56 21.79
N ALA A 159 16.63 8.36 22.61
CA ALA A 159 15.24 8.29 22.18
C ALA A 159 14.80 9.59 21.49
N GLN A 160 15.15 10.74 22.08
CA GLN A 160 14.86 12.05 21.52
C GLN A 160 15.56 12.27 20.17
N GLU A 161 16.84 11.91 20.05
CA GLU A 161 17.56 11.99 18.78
C GLU A 161 16.98 11.07 17.70
N LEU A 162 16.58 9.84 18.07
CA LEU A 162 15.90 8.91 17.18
C LEU A 162 14.56 9.48 16.69
N ALA A 163 13.74 9.99 17.62
CA ALA A 163 12.43 10.57 17.30
C ALA A 163 12.54 11.83 16.42
N ASN A 164 13.56 12.66 16.63
CA ASN A 164 13.80 13.88 15.84
C ASN A 164 14.34 13.59 14.44
N SER A 165 15.04 12.47 14.27
CA SER A 165 15.68 12.11 13.00
C SER A 165 14.75 11.43 12.00
N ARG A 166 13.47 11.22 12.36
CA ARG A 166 12.44 10.66 11.47
C ARG A 166 11.78 11.75 10.62
N THR A 167 11.62 11.50 9.32
CA THR A 167 10.97 12.39 8.36
C THR A 167 9.50 12.58 8.72
N ASP A 168 8.99 13.82 8.72
CA ASP A 168 7.56 14.10 8.89
C ASP A 168 7.02 14.79 7.63
N GLU A 169 6.45 13.99 6.74
CA GLU A 169 5.85 14.44 5.49
C GLU A 169 4.32 14.31 5.51
N ARG A 170 3.73 14.20 6.72
CA ARG A 170 2.29 13.98 6.88
C ARG A 170 1.46 15.08 6.26
N LEU A 171 1.84 16.35 6.42
CA LEU A 171 1.07 17.46 5.87
C LEU A 171 1.08 17.43 4.33
N ARG A 172 2.24 17.11 3.72
CA ARG A 172 2.36 16.95 2.27
C ARG A 172 1.49 15.81 1.77
N THR A 173 1.48 14.68 2.48
CA THR A 173 0.68 13.52 2.10
C THR A 173 -0.82 13.72 2.34
N LEU A 174 -1.21 14.42 3.42
CA LEU A 174 -2.60 14.81 3.66
C LEU A 174 -3.08 15.78 2.58
N LEU A 175 -2.24 16.73 2.15
CA LEU A 175 -2.54 17.60 1.03
C LEU A 175 -2.69 16.81 -0.27
N ALA A 176 -1.80 15.87 -0.56
CA ALA A 176 -1.90 15.00 -1.74
C ALA A 176 -3.18 14.15 -1.73
N ALA A 177 -3.56 13.60 -0.57
CA ALA A 177 -4.81 12.87 -0.39
C ALA A 177 -6.04 13.78 -0.56
N ALA A 178 -6.01 14.98 0.01
CA ALA A 178 -7.08 15.98 -0.16
C ALA A 178 -7.24 16.40 -1.62
N LEU A 179 -6.13 16.62 -2.33
CA LEU A 179 -6.12 16.92 -3.78
C LEU A 179 -6.67 15.74 -4.59
N TYR A 180 -6.34 14.51 -4.22
CA TYR A 180 -6.94 13.32 -4.84
C TYR A 180 -8.46 13.28 -4.63
N PHE A 181 -8.95 13.47 -3.40
CA PHE A 181 -10.38 13.51 -3.11
C PHE A 181 -11.08 14.62 -3.90
N TRP A 182 -10.49 15.82 -3.90
CA TRP A 182 -10.99 16.96 -4.69
C TRP A 182 -11.08 16.60 -6.17
N GLN A 183 -10.04 15.96 -6.73
CA GLN A 183 -10.02 15.58 -8.12
C GLN A 183 -11.10 14.53 -8.45
N VAL A 184 -11.27 13.52 -7.61
CA VAL A 184 -12.33 12.51 -7.75
C VAL A 184 -13.72 13.18 -7.74
N VAL A 185 -13.97 14.10 -6.80
CA VAL A 185 -15.24 14.84 -6.71
C VAL A 185 -15.44 15.74 -7.93
N SER A 186 -14.39 16.46 -8.35
CA SER A 186 -14.43 17.36 -9.51
C SER A 186 -14.77 16.64 -10.81
N ALA A 187 -14.43 15.36 -10.93
CA ALA A 187 -14.74 14.55 -12.11
C ALA A 187 -16.23 14.21 -12.25
N PHE A 188 -17.03 14.38 -11.19
CA PHE A 188 -18.50 14.30 -11.26
C PHE A 188 -19.14 15.63 -11.68
N VAL A 189 -18.40 16.74 -11.63
CA VAL A 189 -18.89 18.05 -12.02
C VAL A 189 -18.58 18.25 -13.50
N THR A 190 -19.60 18.20 -14.35
CA THR A 190 -19.45 18.25 -15.82
C THR A 190 -18.75 19.52 -16.32
N THR A 191 -18.85 20.63 -15.59
CA THR A 191 -18.13 21.88 -15.92
C THR A 191 -16.63 21.80 -15.65
N ILE A 192 -16.17 20.90 -14.77
CA ILE A 192 -14.77 20.76 -14.37
C ILE A 192 -14.13 19.52 -15.01
N GLY A 193 -14.86 18.40 -15.06
CA GLY A 193 -14.37 17.10 -15.58
C GLY A 193 -14.31 16.96 -17.10
N GLY A 194 -14.70 17.99 -17.86
CA GLY A 194 -14.76 17.98 -19.33
C GLY A 194 -16.06 17.37 -19.88
N GLY A 195 -16.47 17.80 -21.08
CA GLY A 195 -17.72 17.36 -21.72
C GLY A 195 -17.81 15.85 -21.96
N ASN A 196 -19.02 15.30 -21.80
CA ASN A 196 -19.32 13.86 -21.87
C ASN A 196 -19.20 13.27 -23.28
N THR A 197 -17.99 12.95 -23.74
CA THR A 197 -17.79 12.17 -24.98
C THR A 197 -17.87 10.65 -24.77
N SER A 198 -18.00 10.16 -23.52
CA SER A 198 -18.20 8.73 -23.22
C SER A 198 -18.85 8.49 -21.85
N PRO A 199 -19.46 7.31 -21.62
CA PRO A 199 -20.04 6.96 -20.33
C PRO A 199 -19.04 7.06 -19.16
N PRO A 200 -19.34 7.87 -18.13
CA PRO A 200 -18.41 8.20 -17.05
C PRO A 200 -18.09 6.99 -16.16
N GLY A 201 -19.04 6.05 -15.99
CA GLY A 201 -18.90 4.91 -15.09
C GLY A 201 -17.70 4.00 -15.39
N GLY A 202 -17.34 3.84 -16.68
CA GLY A 202 -16.16 3.08 -17.07
C GLY A 202 -14.84 3.66 -16.57
N ARG A 203 -14.73 4.99 -16.55
CA ARG A 203 -13.54 5.72 -16.09
C ARG A 203 -13.48 5.73 -14.56
N ILE A 204 -14.61 6.10 -13.94
CA ILE A 204 -14.76 6.19 -12.48
C ILE A 204 -14.50 4.82 -11.86
N GLY A 205 -15.09 3.75 -12.40
CA GLY A 205 -14.93 2.40 -11.86
C GLY A 205 -13.46 1.97 -11.82
N ILE A 206 -12.70 2.19 -12.89
CA ILE A 206 -11.26 1.86 -12.92
C ILE A 206 -10.47 2.74 -11.94
N ALA A 207 -10.79 4.03 -11.83
CA ALA A 207 -10.15 4.91 -10.86
C ALA A 207 -10.45 4.49 -9.40
N MET A 208 -11.67 4.02 -9.12
CA MET A 208 -12.05 3.50 -7.82
C MET A 208 -11.36 2.19 -7.48
N PHE A 209 -10.95 1.39 -8.48
CA PHE A 209 -10.08 0.26 -8.18
C PHE A 209 -8.72 0.69 -7.63
N MET A 210 -8.25 1.90 -7.91
CA MET A 210 -6.96 2.41 -7.45
C MET A 210 -7.01 3.05 -6.05
N THR A 211 -8.17 3.14 -5.40
CA THR A 211 -8.31 3.87 -4.12
C THR A 211 -7.60 3.20 -2.95
N TRP A 212 -7.24 1.92 -3.05
CA TRP A 212 -6.42 1.21 -2.05
C TRP A 212 -5.04 1.85 -1.84
N ILE A 213 -4.57 2.67 -2.80
CA ILE A 213 -3.33 3.44 -2.67
C ILE A 213 -3.44 4.45 -1.52
N ILE A 214 -4.62 5.02 -1.27
CA ILE A 214 -4.83 6.04 -0.23
C ILE A 214 -4.41 5.55 1.16
N PRO A 215 -5.00 4.47 1.73
CA PRO A 215 -4.58 3.98 3.03
C PRO A 215 -3.13 3.54 3.04
N THR A 216 -2.60 3.03 1.91
CA THR A 216 -1.20 2.60 1.82
C THR A 216 -0.22 3.75 1.96
N ILE A 217 -0.44 4.85 1.24
CA ILE A 217 0.43 6.03 1.28
C ILE A 217 0.26 6.76 2.62
N LEU A 218 -0.96 6.86 3.15
CA LEU A 218 -1.20 7.45 4.48
C LEU A 218 -0.49 6.65 5.57
N LEU A 219 -0.58 5.32 5.54
CA LEU A 219 0.09 4.44 6.51
C LEU A 219 1.62 4.52 6.39
N SER A 220 2.13 4.47 5.16
CA SER A 220 3.56 4.63 4.85
C SER A 220 4.10 5.95 5.42
N ASN A 221 3.39 7.06 5.26
CA ASN A 221 3.78 8.36 5.80
C ASN A 221 3.61 8.46 7.32
N ALA A 222 2.57 7.85 7.89
CA ALA A 222 2.36 7.81 9.34
C ALA A 222 3.53 7.09 10.04
N ILE A 223 4.00 5.97 9.49
CA ILE A 223 5.22 5.27 9.90
C ILE A 223 6.44 6.17 9.63
N GLY A 224 6.52 6.71 8.41
CA GLY A 224 7.65 7.41 7.77
C GLY A 224 8.99 6.77 8.03
N THR A 225 10.10 7.45 7.75
CA THR A 225 11.42 6.81 7.68
C THR A 225 12.51 7.65 8.36
N PHE A 226 13.70 7.08 8.53
CA PHE A 226 14.89 7.88 8.79
C PHE A 226 15.41 8.45 7.48
N THR A 227 16.08 9.61 7.54
CA THR A 227 16.75 10.20 6.36
C THR A 227 17.85 9.30 5.78
N SER A 228 18.47 8.47 6.63
CA SER A 228 19.36 7.38 6.24
C SER A 228 19.36 6.29 7.31
N CYS A 229 19.53 5.02 6.92
CA CYS A 229 19.79 3.93 7.87
C CYS A 229 21.04 4.23 8.73
N ARG A 230 22.01 4.96 8.18
CA ARG A 230 23.23 5.38 8.88
C ARG A 230 22.91 6.30 10.06
N VAL A 231 21.94 7.19 9.94
CA VAL A 231 21.56 8.11 11.03
C VAL A 231 21.05 7.34 12.25
N CYS A 232 20.22 6.32 12.05
CA CYS A 232 19.79 5.45 13.15
C CYS A 232 20.99 4.72 13.79
N PHE A 233 21.89 4.19 12.96
CA PHE A 233 23.11 3.54 13.42
C PHE A 233 24.00 4.49 14.23
N ASP A 234 24.29 5.68 13.73
CA ASP A 234 25.17 6.67 14.37
C ASP A 234 24.60 7.15 15.72
N ILE A 235 23.28 7.28 15.83
CA ILE A 235 22.62 7.62 17.11
C ILE A 235 22.80 6.47 18.11
N LEU A 236 22.54 5.23 17.70
CA LEU A 236 22.68 4.07 18.57
C LEU A 236 24.14 3.75 18.90
N GLU A 237 25.08 4.03 18.01
CA GLU A 237 26.51 3.86 18.28
C GLU A 237 26.99 4.87 19.32
N ARG A 238 26.52 6.12 19.24
CA ARG A 238 26.76 7.13 20.29
C ARG A 238 26.16 6.70 21.63
N PHE A 239 24.93 6.16 21.62
CA PHE A 239 24.33 5.55 22.80
C PHE A 239 25.22 4.45 23.39
N VAL A 240 25.69 3.49 22.58
CA VAL A 240 26.58 2.41 23.05
C VAL A 240 27.90 2.97 23.60
N LYS A 241 28.47 3.98 22.95
CA LYS A 241 29.70 4.64 23.40
C LYS A 241 29.52 5.31 24.75
N GLU A 242 28.41 6.01 24.96
CA GLU A 242 28.10 6.67 26.23
C GLU A 242 27.82 5.65 27.35
N VAL A 243 27.22 4.50 27.03
CA VAL A 243 26.90 3.44 28.03
C VAL A 243 28.10 2.58 28.38
N THR A 244 28.93 2.20 27.42
CA THR A 244 29.98 1.17 27.59
C THR A 244 31.41 1.73 27.54
N GLY A 245 31.58 2.99 27.16
CA GLY A 245 32.88 3.61 26.86
C GLY A 245 33.51 3.18 25.53
N HIS A 246 32.89 2.25 24.79
CA HIS A 246 33.41 1.70 23.53
C HIS A 246 32.43 1.95 22.37
N SER A 247 32.93 2.32 21.20
CA SER A 247 32.10 2.62 20.02
C SER A 247 32.06 1.45 19.03
N ASN A 248 31.45 0.33 19.43
CA ASN A 248 31.38 -0.88 18.59
C ASN A 248 29.97 -1.49 18.58
N LEU A 249 28.95 -0.72 18.20
CA LEU A 249 27.56 -1.21 18.12
C LEU A 249 27.44 -2.46 17.21
N TRP A 250 28.20 -2.50 16.11
CA TRP A 250 28.17 -3.64 15.19
C TRP A 250 28.54 -4.97 15.86
N VAL A 251 29.54 -4.97 16.74
CA VAL A 251 29.93 -6.18 17.49
C VAL A 251 28.80 -6.62 18.42
N HIS A 252 28.14 -5.69 19.11
CA HIS A 252 27.00 -6.01 19.96
C HIS A 252 25.82 -6.59 19.17
N LEU A 253 25.58 -6.09 17.96
CA LEU A 253 24.57 -6.62 17.05
C LEU A 253 24.92 -8.05 16.60
N GLN A 254 26.17 -8.31 16.23
CA GLN A 254 26.65 -9.65 15.83
C GLN A 254 26.66 -10.66 16.99
N ASP A 255 27.02 -10.22 18.19
CA ASP A 255 27.01 -11.04 19.40
C ASP A 255 25.58 -11.45 19.77
N ALA A 256 24.64 -10.51 19.70
CA ALA A 256 23.24 -10.76 20.02
C ALA A 256 22.47 -11.46 18.89
N SER A 257 23.01 -11.47 17.67
CA SER A 257 22.38 -12.08 16.50
C SER A 257 23.38 -12.88 15.67
N PRO A 258 23.42 -14.21 15.82
CA PRO A 258 24.27 -15.07 15.01
C PRO A 258 24.03 -14.92 13.51
N SER A 259 22.80 -14.57 13.09
CA SER A 259 22.48 -14.32 11.68
C SER A 259 23.19 -13.11 11.08
N LEU A 260 23.65 -12.15 11.90
CA LEU A 260 24.41 -10.99 11.43
C LEU A 260 25.91 -11.29 11.25
N GLN A 261 26.41 -12.40 11.80
CA GLN A 261 27.81 -12.82 11.64
C GLN A 261 28.15 -13.23 10.20
N GLN A 262 27.13 -13.50 9.37
CA GLN A 262 27.32 -13.79 7.95
C GLN A 262 27.83 -12.59 7.14
N PHE A 263 27.71 -11.37 7.67
CA PHE A 263 28.19 -10.15 7.03
C PHE A 263 29.59 -9.81 7.54
N GLY A 264 30.56 -9.68 6.63
CA GLY A 264 31.95 -9.42 6.99
C GLY A 264 32.20 -7.99 7.44
N SER A 265 31.32 -7.04 7.08
CA SER A 265 31.44 -5.63 7.46
C SER A 265 30.09 -4.97 7.68
N LEU A 266 30.10 -3.85 8.42
CA LEU A 266 28.94 -2.99 8.61
C LEU A 266 28.39 -2.48 7.26
N ASP A 267 29.26 -2.06 6.35
CA ASP A 267 28.83 -1.57 5.03
C ASP A 267 28.14 -2.65 4.21
N GLU A 268 28.66 -3.88 4.25
CA GLU A 268 28.01 -5.03 3.60
C GLU A 268 26.62 -5.28 4.19
N TYR A 269 26.49 -5.23 5.51
CA TYR A 269 25.23 -5.36 6.21
C TYR A 269 24.25 -4.23 5.88
N LEU A 270 24.67 -2.96 5.96
CA LEU A 270 23.83 -1.81 5.64
C LEU A 270 23.36 -1.84 4.18
N ASN A 271 24.20 -2.30 3.25
CA ASN A 271 23.81 -2.54 1.86
C ASN A 271 22.78 -3.68 1.75
N SER A 272 22.86 -4.67 2.62
CA SER A 272 21.94 -5.80 2.67
C SER A 272 20.55 -5.47 3.21
N LEU A 273 20.41 -4.38 3.98
CA LEU A 273 19.13 -3.90 4.52
C LEU A 273 18.04 -3.72 3.46
N ALA A 274 18.45 -3.48 2.21
CA ALA A 274 17.55 -3.41 1.07
C ALA A 274 16.79 -4.73 0.81
N TRP A 275 17.41 -5.88 1.06
CA TRP A 275 16.80 -7.20 0.80
C TRP A 275 16.57 -8.03 2.07
N SER A 276 17.12 -7.63 3.22
CA SER A 276 16.85 -8.24 4.53
C SER A 276 15.61 -7.67 5.23
N GLY A 277 14.75 -6.95 4.51
CA GLY A 277 13.44 -6.55 5.02
C GLY A 277 13.43 -5.36 5.99
N ALA A 278 14.48 -4.54 5.96
CA ALA A 278 14.50 -3.25 6.65
C ALA A 278 13.76 -2.17 5.85
N ILE A 279 13.42 -2.43 4.59
CA ILE A 279 12.47 -1.61 3.83
C ILE A 279 11.07 -1.86 4.38
N TYR A 280 10.37 -0.82 4.82
CA TYR A 280 9.09 -1.03 5.54
C TYR A 280 7.97 -1.59 4.66
N THR A 281 8.10 -1.45 3.36
CA THR A 281 7.15 -1.96 2.37
C THR A 281 7.52 -3.36 1.90
N TYR A 282 8.64 -3.92 2.34
CA TYR A 282 9.04 -5.27 1.99
C TYR A 282 9.67 -5.93 3.20
N ARG A 283 8.99 -6.95 3.75
CA ARG A 283 9.52 -7.76 4.83
C ARG A 283 9.34 -9.24 4.46
N PRO A 284 10.41 -9.99 4.11
CA PRO A 284 10.28 -11.37 3.64
C PRO A 284 9.78 -12.29 4.76
N ALA A 285 10.24 -12.06 5.99
CA ALA A 285 9.80 -12.80 7.16
C ALA A 285 8.55 -12.16 7.79
N THR A 286 7.38 -12.76 7.58
CA THR A 286 6.11 -12.26 8.13
C THR A 286 5.91 -12.59 9.61
N ASN A 287 6.85 -13.33 10.22
CA ASN A 287 6.83 -13.66 11.64
C ASN A 287 7.84 -12.77 12.36
N LEU A 288 7.37 -12.05 13.38
CA LEU A 288 8.23 -11.32 14.30
C LEU A 288 8.87 -12.33 15.28
N PRO A 289 10.20 -12.35 15.42
CA PRO A 289 10.90 -13.40 16.17
C PRO A 289 10.75 -13.26 17.69
N TYR A 290 10.38 -12.07 18.17
CA TYR A 290 10.14 -11.78 19.58
C TYR A 290 8.64 -11.64 19.84
N SER A 291 8.13 -12.36 20.83
CA SER A 291 6.75 -12.25 21.32
C SER A 291 6.78 -11.69 22.73
N THR A 292 5.88 -10.76 23.01
CA THR A 292 5.96 -9.97 24.25
C THR A 292 4.85 -10.30 25.23
N SER A 293 3.71 -10.82 24.76
CA SER A 293 2.59 -11.26 25.60
C SER A 293 1.44 -11.86 24.78
N SER A 294 0.35 -12.24 25.47
CA SER A 294 -0.96 -12.57 24.91
C SER A 294 -1.63 -11.42 24.13
N LYS A 295 -1.10 -10.18 24.25
CA LYS A 295 -1.60 -8.99 23.56
C LYS A 295 -1.03 -8.79 22.15
N ASP A 296 -0.06 -9.60 21.73
CA ASP A 296 0.52 -9.55 20.39
C ASP A 296 -0.58 -9.77 19.34
N ARG A 297 -0.57 -8.96 18.28
CA ARG A 297 -1.59 -9.07 17.22
C ARG A 297 -1.31 -10.29 16.36
N SER A 298 -2.38 -11.00 16.00
CA SER A 298 -2.24 -12.16 15.13
C SER A 298 -1.82 -11.70 13.73
N ARG A 299 -0.89 -12.45 13.12
CA ARG A 299 -0.45 -12.18 11.74
C ARG A 299 -1.61 -12.16 10.74
N PHE A 300 -2.65 -12.96 11.01
CA PHE A 300 -3.83 -13.06 10.17
C PHE A 300 -4.74 -11.84 10.29
N LEU A 301 -4.83 -11.23 11.48
CA LEU A 301 -5.51 -9.95 11.65
C LEU A 301 -4.82 -8.86 10.82
N LEU A 302 -3.50 -8.78 10.89
CA LEU A 302 -2.72 -7.81 10.11
C LEU A 302 -2.86 -8.06 8.61
N LEU A 303 -2.88 -9.32 8.17
CA LEU A 303 -3.13 -9.68 6.77
C LEU A 303 -4.55 -9.30 6.33
N ALA A 304 -5.57 -9.56 7.16
CA ALA A 304 -6.95 -9.19 6.87
C ALA A 304 -7.10 -7.67 6.71
N LEU A 305 -6.45 -6.89 7.57
CA LEU A 305 -6.38 -5.43 7.44
C LEU A 305 -5.67 -5.04 6.14
N ALA A 306 -4.53 -5.65 5.80
CA ALA A 306 -3.79 -5.35 4.58
C ALA A 306 -4.58 -5.64 3.29
N ILE A 307 -5.42 -6.67 3.28
CA ILE A 307 -6.26 -7.04 2.13
C ILE A 307 -7.51 -6.15 2.02
N SER A 308 -8.02 -5.62 3.15
CA SER A 308 -9.31 -4.93 3.18
C SER A 308 -9.43 -3.72 2.22
N PRO A 309 -8.44 -2.81 2.06
CA PRO A 309 -8.50 -1.76 1.04
C PRO A 309 -8.72 -2.29 -0.38
N LEU A 310 -8.01 -3.36 -0.74
CA LEU A 310 -8.14 -3.93 -2.07
C LEU A 310 -9.52 -4.53 -2.30
N ILE A 311 -10.10 -5.20 -1.30
CA ILE A 311 -11.46 -5.73 -1.39
C ILE A 311 -12.47 -4.59 -1.54
N ILE A 312 -12.38 -3.55 -0.71
CA ILE A 312 -13.29 -2.39 -0.75
C ILE A 312 -13.23 -1.72 -2.13
N SER A 313 -12.02 -1.38 -2.59
CA SER A 313 -11.78 -0.78 -3.91
C SER A 313 -12.27 -1.67 -5.06
N THR A 314 -12.06 -2.99 -4.99
CA THR A 314 -12.55 -3.96 -6.00
C THR A 314 -14.07 -3.99 -6.04
N VAL A 315 -14.73 -4.12 -4.89
CA VAL A 315 -16.20 -4.17 -4.79
C VAL A 315 -16.82 -2.86 -5.31
N ALA A 316 -16.31 -1.71 -4.87
CA ALA A 316 -16.81 -0.40 -5.32
C ALA A 316 -16.62 -0.21 -6.84
N SER A 317 -15.44 -0.56 -7.36
CA SER A 317 -15.15 -0.54 -8.80
C SER A 317 -16.13 -1.42 -9.57
N THR A 318 -16.31 -2.68 -9.14
CA THR A 318 -17.23 -3.63 -9.77
C THR A 318 -18.68 -3.14 -9.73
N LEU A 319 -19.15 -2.56 -8.61
CA LEU A 319 -20.51 -2.03 -8.51
C LEU A 319 -20.74 -0.88 -9.52
N ILE A 320 -19.80 0.06 -9.64
CA ILE A 320 -19.90 1.16 -10.61
C ILE A 320 -19.88 0.61 -12.05
N LEU A 321 -18.98 -0.34 -12.33
CA LEU A 321 -18.87 -0.96 -13.65
C LEU A 321 -20.07 -1.84 -13.99
N TRP A 322 -20.72 -2.46 -13.01
CA TRP A 322 -21.95 -3.24 -13.17
C TRP A 322 -23.13 -2.38 -13.61
N HIS A 323 -23.24 -1.18 -13.05
CA HIS A 323 -24.25 -0.18 -13.42
C HIS A 323 -23.87 0.61 -14.68
N THR A 324 -22.71 0.35 -15.29
CA THR A 324 -22.34 0.95 -16.58
C THR A 324 -22.90 0.08 -17.71
N PRO A 325 -23.69 0.62 -18.66
CA PRO A 325 -24.19 -0.13 -19.79
C PRO A 325 -23.06 -0.84 -20.56
N PRO A 326 -23.23 -2.12 -20.95
CA PRO A 326 -24.39 -2.98 -20.65
C PRO A 326 -24.40 -3.42 -19.18
N ILE A 327 -25.60 -3.40 -18.56
CA ILE A 327 -25.77 -3.77 -17.14
C ILE A 327 -25.24 -5.18 -16.90
N GLY A 328 -24.46 -5.35 -15.83
CA GLY A 328 -23.85 -6.62 -15.45
C GLY A 328 -22.33 -6.66 -15.62
N VAL A 329 -21.77 -7.88 -15.57
CA VAL A 329 -20.34 -8.10 -15.79
C VAL A 329 -19.97 -7.80 -17.24
N ASN A 330 -18.97 -6.94 -17.41
CA ASN A 330 -18.44 -6.52 -18.71
C ASN A 330 -16.90 -6.72 -18.76
N CYS A 331 -16.28 -6.40 -19.90
CA CYS A 331 -14.82 -6.54 -20.06
C CYS A 331 -14.00 -5.80 -18.99
N ARG A 332 -14.49 -4.65 -18.50
CA ARG A 332 -13.78 -3.86 -17.48
C ARG A 332 -13.84 -4.53 -16.11
N ASN A 333 -14.99 -5.13 -15.75
CA ASN A 333 -15.09 -5.95 -14.55
C ASN A 333 -14.11 -7.12 -14.59
N MET A 334 -14.00 -7.80 -15.74
CA MET A 334 -13.03 -8.88 -15.90
C MET A 334 -11.59 -8.40 -15.72
N LEU A 335 -11.23 -7.22 -16.24
CA LEU A 335 -9.93 -6.62 -15.99
C LEU A 335 -9.68 -6.44 -14.48
N VAL A 336 -10.63 -5.84 -13.76
CA VAL A 336 -10.52 -5.60 -12.31
C VAL A 336 -10.35 -6.92 -11.54
N PHE A 337 -11.17 -7.93 -11.83
CA PHE A 337 -11.06 -9.24 -11.19
C PHE A 337 -9.74 -9.93 -11.48
N ILE A 338 -9.27 -9.87 -12.73
CA ILE A 338 -7.98 -10.44 -13.13
C ILE A 338 -6.85 -9.74 -12.37
N ILE A 339 -6.82 -8.41 -12.32
CA ILE A 339 -5.77 -7.67 -11.58
C ILE A 339 -5.81 -8.03 -10.09
N PHE A 340 -6.99 -8.01 -9.45
CA PHE A 340 -7.12 -8.39 -8.04
C PHE A 340 -6.64 -9.83 -7.78
N MET A 341 -7.00 -10.76 -8.66
CA MET A 341 -6.54 -12.15 -8.59
C MET A 341 -5.00 -12.23 -8.74
N PHE A 342 -4.40 -11.49 -9.66
CA PHE A 342 -2.94 -11.39 -9.78
C PHE A 342 -2.27 -10.78 -8.54
N PHE A 343 -2.88 -9.80 -7.86
CA PHE A 343 -2.36 -9.29 -6.58
C PHE A 343 -2.38 -10.36 -5.49
N CYS A 344 -3.49 -11.12 -5.38
CA CYS A 344 -3.58 -12.25 -4.44
C CYS A 344 -2.55 -13.35 -4.76
N LEU A 345 -2.38 -13.71 -6.04
CA LEU A 345 -1.35 -14.67 -6.47
C LEU A 345 0.05 -14.13 -6.19
N SER A 346 0.32 -12.86 -6.45
CA SER A 346 1.60 -12.20 -6.21
C SER A 346 2.01 -12.31 -4.74
N ALA A 347 1.07 -12.00 -3.83
CA ALA A 347 1.27 -12.15 -2.39
C ALA A 347 1.47 -13.61 -1.97
N ALA A 348 0.67 -14.53 -2.51
CA ALA A 348 0.81 -15.96 -2.25
C ALA A 348 2.15 -16.51 -2.76
N CYS A 349 2.64 -16.03 -3.91
CA CYS A 349 3.95 -16.34 -4.45
C CYS A 349 5.06 -15.83 -3.52
N THR A 350 5.00 -14.58 -3.05
CA THR A 350 5.97 -14.03 -2.09
C THR A 350 6.05 -14.89 -0.83
N TRP A 351 4.89 -15.23 -0.26
CA TRP A 351 4.81 -16.12 0.91
C TRP A 351 5.35 -17.52 0.63
N SER A 352 5.02 -18.09 -0.53
CA SER A 352 5.46 -19.43 -0.94
C SER A 352 6.96 -19.50 -1.18
N ILE A 353 7.55 -18.51 -1.85
CA ILE A 353 9.01 -18.44 -2.07
C ILE A 353 9.73 -18.38 -0.72
N HIS A 354 9.24 -17.57 0.21
CA HIS A 354 9.81 -17.52 1.56
C HIS A 354 9.68 -18.86 2.30
N ARG A 355 8.51 -19.52 2.22
CA ARG A 355 8.30 -20.83 2.86
C ARG A 355 9.15 -21.94 2.24
N LEU A 356 9.29 -21.95 0.92
CA LEU A 356 10.11 -22.92 0.18
C LEU A 356 11.60 -22.78 0.51
N ARG A 357 12.10 -21.54 0.67
CA ARG A 357 13.47 -21.29 1.18
C ARG A 357 13.70 -21.97 2.52
N LYS A 358 12.74 -21.88 3.45
CA LYS A 358 12.83 -22.54 4.76
C LYS A 358 12.70 -24.07 4.68
N PHE A 359 11.90 -24.58 3.75
CA PHE A 359 11.59 -26.01 3.66
C PHE A 359 12.64 -26.82 2.89
N MET A 360 13.11 -26.32 1.73
CA MET A 360 14.01 -27.07 0.85
C MET A 360 15.50 -26.94 1.21
N TRP A 361 15.87 -26.18 2.25
CA TRP A 361 17.28 -25.93 2.63
C TRP A 361 18.15 -25.41 1.46
N ILE A 362 17.53 -24.87 0.40
CA ILE A 362 18.25 -24.23 -0.69
C ILE A 362 18.60 -22.85 -0.17
N ASP A 363 19.89 -22.63 0.07
CA ASP A 363 20.43 -21.36 0.55
C ASP A 363 20.46 -20.34 -0.60
N ILE A 364 19.27 -19.93 -1.03
CA ILE A 364 19.11 -18.79 -1.93
C ILE A 364 19.46 -17.56 -1.10
N GLY A 365 20.64 -16.99 -1.37
CA GLY A 365 21.09 -15.76 -0.73
C GLY A 365 20.01 -14.68 -0.76
N GLY A 366 19.94 -13.86 0.30
CA GLY A 366 18.89 -12.85 0.46
C GLY A 366 18.75 -11.90 -0.74
N ALA A 367 19.88 -11.58 -1.39
CA ALA A 367 19.91 -10.77 -2.60
C ALA A 367 19.19 -11.45 -3.79
N ALA A 368 19.38 -12.75 -3.99
CA ALA A 368 18.71 -13.49 -5.06
C ALA A 368 17.20 -13.60 -4.80
N HIS A 369 16.79 -13.84 -3.55
CA HIS A 369 15.37 -13.83 -3.16
C HIS A 369 14.70 -12.48 -3.45
N TRP A 370 15.42 -11.39 -3.16
CA TRP A 370 14.97 -10.04 -3.46
C TRP A 370 14.82 -9.77 -4.96
N HIS A 371 15.82 -10.11 -5.76
CA HIS A 371 15.74 -9.95 -7.21
C HIS A 371 14.61 -10.78 -7.82
N LEU A 372 14.38 -12.00 -7.34
CA LEU A 372 13.23 -12.81 -7.76
C LEU A 372 11.90 -12.15 -7.40
N THR A 373 11.80 -11.57 -6.20
CA THR A 373 10.60 -10.83 -5.77
C THR A 373 10.36 -9.62 -6.67
N LEU A 374 11.38 -8.80 -6.91
CA LEU A 374 11.31 -7.65 -7.80
C LEU A 374 10.95 -8.02 -9.25
N MET A 375 11.49 -9.14 -9.76
CA MET A 375 11.16 -9.62 -11.10
C MET A 375 9.69 -10.01 -11.19
N LYS A 376 9.19 -10.78 -10.21
CA LYS A 376 7.76 -11.10 -10.08
C LYS A 376 6.92 -9.83 -10.01
N ASP A 377 7.30 -8.87 -9.17
CA ASP A 377 6.54 -7.63 -9.00
C ASP A 377 6.51 -6.81 -10.28
N ALA A 378 7.62 -6.71 -11.01
CA ALA A 378 7.68 -6.04 -12.29
C ALA A 378 6.77 -6.72 -13.33
N LEU A 379 6.71 -8.06 -13.34
CA LEU A 379 5.82 -8.83 -14.21
C LEU A 379 4.33 -8.61 -13.91
N VAL A 380 3.98 -8.16 -12.69
CA VAL A 380 2.59 -7.83 -12.33
C VAL A 380 2.33 -6.33 -12.50
N ALA A 381 3.20 -5.49 -11.95
CA ALA A 381 3.07 -4.03 -11.91
C ALA A 381 3.08 -3.39 -13.30
N ILE A 382 3.99 -3.80 -14.19
CA ILE A 382 4.10 -3.19 -15.53
C ILE A 382 2.84 -3.48 -16.35
N PRO A 383 2.39 -4.74 -16.51
CA PRO A 383 1.13 -5.01 -17.21
C PRO A 383 -0.06 -4.35 -16.54
N PHE A 384 -0.11 -4.30 -15.21
CA PHE A 384 -1.16 -3.59 -14.49
C PHE A 384 -1.24 -2.11 -14.91
N VAL A 385 -0.15 -1.35 -14.79
CA VAL A 385 -0.11 0.08 -15.15
C VAL A 385 -0.46 0.28 -16.63
N VAL A 386 0.10 -0.55 -17.52
CA VAL A 386 -0.19 -0.51 -18.95
C VAL A 386 -1.66 -0.81 -19.23
N LEU A 387 -2.26 -1.81 -18.59
CA LEU A 387 -3.67 -2.15 -18.80
C LEU A 387 -4.62 -1.08 -18.27
N ILE A 388 -4.31 -0.45 -17.13
CA ILE A 388 -5.08 0.69 -16.62
C ILE A 388 -4.99 1.88 -17.61
N PHE A 389 -3.80 2.18 -18.10
CA PHE A 389 -3.59 3.23 -19.10
C PHE A 389 -4.34 2.94 -20.40
N LEU A 390 -4.17 1.74 -20.98
CA LEU A 390 -4.86 1.33 -22.20
C LEU A 390 -6.38 1.28 -22.01
N SER A 391 -6.87 0.80 -20.87
CA SER A 391 -8.30 0.83 -20.52
C SER A 391 -8.86 2.25 -20.53
N THR A 392 -8.10 3.20 -19.98
CA THR A 392 -8.43 4.64 -19.95
C THR A 392 -8.45 5.23 -21.37
N CYS A 393 -7.52 4.81 -22.22
CA CYS A 393 -7.43 5.25 -23.62
C CYS A 393 -8.50 4.63 -24.54
N GLY A 394 -9.14 3.52 -24.14
CA GLY A 394 -10.23 2.91 -24.91
C GLY A 394 -9.99 1.46 -25.34
N LEU A 395 -9.11 0.71 -24.66
CA LEU A 395 -8.86 -0.71 -24.96
C LEU A 395 -10.15 -1.56 -25.08
N PHE A 396 -11.16 -1.24 -24.27
CA PHE A 396 -12.45 -1.93 -24.24
C PHE A 396 -13.53 -1.26 -25.09
N ASN A 397 -13.16 -0.28 -25.93
CA ASN A 397 -14.09 0.41 -26.81
C ASN A 397 -14.24 -0.36 -28.13
N SER A 398 -14.97 -1.47 -28.06
CA SER A 398 -15.31 -2.32 -29.20
C SER A 398 -16.75 -2.82 -29.10
N CYS A 399 -17.37 -3.14 -30.23
CA CYS A 399 -18.71 -3.74 -30.26
C CYS A 399 -18.80 -4.99 -29.38
N TRP A 400 -17.73 -5.80 -29.33
CA TRP A 400 -17.69 -6.98 -28.47
C TRP A 400 -17.86 -6.62 -26.99
N CYS A 401 -17.06 -5.71 -26.45
CA CYS A 401 -17.13 -5.38 -25.03
C CYS A 401 -18.40 -4.61 -24.66
N TRP A 402 -18.87 -3.73 -25.53
CA TRP A 402 -20.13 -3.00 -25.34
C TRP A 402 -21.38 -3.88 -25.49
N SER A 403 -21.25 -5.05 -26.14
CA SER A 403 -22.38 -5.96 -26.33
C SER A 403 -22.75 -6.79 -25.08
N GLY A 404 -21.93 -6.73 -24.03
CA GLY A 404 -22.16 -7.41 -22.75
C GLY A 404 -21.98 -8.92 -22.82
N PRO A 405 -20.86 -9.42 -23.36
CA PRO A 405 -20.72 -10.83 -23.70
C PRO A 405 -20.76 -11.75 -22.47
N TYR A 406 -20.35 -11.25 -21.31
CA TYR A 406 -20.32 -12.00 -20.05
C TYR A 406 -21.65 -11.98 -19.29
N SER A 407 -22.43 -10.89 -19.36
CA SER A 407 -23.72 -10.77 -18.65
C SER A 407 -24.92 -11.21 -19.48
N LEU A 408 -24.91 -10.95 -20.79
CA LEU A 408 -26.06 -11.18 -21.67
C LEU A 408 -25.97 -12.49 -22.47
N GLY A 409 -24.80 -13.15 -22.49
CA GLY A 409 -24.62 -14.44 -23.15
C GLY A 409 -25.01 -14.40 -24.63
N GLY A 410 -26.06 -15.13 -25.03
CA GLY A 410 -26.59 -15.12 -26.40
C GLY A 410 -27.40 -13.86 -26.76
N LYS A 411 -27.85 -13.08 -25.78
CA LYS A 411 -28.67 -11.87 -25.95
C LYS A 411 -27.83 -10.59 -26.10
N LYS A 412 -26.67 -10.69 -26.76
CA LYS A 412 -25.70 -9.59 -26.91
C LYS A 412 -26.32 -8.42 -27.65
N ARG A 413 -26.17 -7.22 -27.08
CA ARG A 413 -26.76 -6.00 -27.65
C ARG A 413 -25.99 -4.76 -27.23
N VAL A 414 -25.95 -3.77 -28.11
CA VAL A 414 -25.19 -2.53 -27.92
C VAL A 414 -26.14 -1.33 -27.91
N PRO A 415 -26.36 -0.67 -26.76
CA PRO A 415 -27.09 0.58 -26.72
C PRO A 415 -26.23 1.71 -27.29
N LEU A 416 -26.75 2.48 -28.25
CA LEU A 416 -26.03 3.61 -28.86
C LEU A 416 -26.22 4.93 -28.13
N ASN A 417 -27.43 5.17 -27.60
CA ASN A 417 -27.73 6.42 -26.91
C ASN A 417 -27.55 6.31 -25.40
N HIS A 418 -27.34 7.48 -24.80
CA HIS A 418 -27.24 7.64 -23.36
C HIS A 418 -28.60 7.35 -22.74
N ILE A 419 -28.77 6.13 -22.23
CA ILE A 419 -30.01 5.72 -21.57
C ILE A 419 -30.28 6.73 -20.43
N PRO A 420 -31.52 7.25 -20.25
CA PRO A 420 -31.86 8.14 -19.15
C PRO A 420 -31.41 7.61 -17.77
N GLN A 421 -31.37 6.28 -17.64
CA GLN A 421 -30.82 5.57 -16.50
C GLN A 421 -29.35 5.92 -16.21
N LEU A 422 -28.49 6.04 -17.23
CA LEU A 422 -27.08 6.38 -17.03
C LEU A 422 -26.91 7.80 -16.47
N ASN A 423 -27.79 8.74 -16.85
CA ASN A 423 -27.78 10.09 -16.26
C ASN A 423 -28.26 10.07 -14.80
N ARG A 424 -29.24 9.22 -14.48
CA ARG A 424 -29.65 8.97 -13.09
C ARG A 424 -28.50 8.37 -12.29
N ASP A 425 -27.87 7.31 -12.79
CA ASP A 425 -26.77 6.63 -12.11
C ASP A 425 -25.56 7.55 -11.92
N PHE A 426 -25.25 8.40 -12.90
CA PHE A 426 -24.20 9.40 -12.77
C PHE A 426 -24.50 10.44 -11.68
N LYS A 427 -25.76 10.86 -11.52
CA LYS A 427 -26.15 11.88 -10.53
C LYS A 427 -26.36 11.31 -9.13
N SER A 428 -26.73 10.05 -8.98
CA SER A 428 -27.05 9.44 -7.69
C SER A 428 -26.15 8.26 -7.35
N THR A 429 -26.19 7.21 -8.17
CA THR A 429 -25.62 5.89 -7.83
C THR A 429 -24.09 5.94 -7.72
N TYR A 430 -23.41 6.50 -8.72
CA TYR A 430 -21.94 6.55 -8.73
C TYR A 430 -21.37 7.42 -7.60
N PRO A 431 -21.86 8.66 -7.36
CA PRO A 431 -21.40 9.45 -6.22
C PRO A 431 -21.57 8.74 -4.88
N ILE A 432 -22.71 8.07 -4.65
CA ILE A 432 -22.96 7.32 -3.41
C ILE A 432 -21.93 6.19 -3.25
N ILE A 433 -21.66 5.40 -4.30
CA ILE A 433 -20.67 4.31 -4.24
C ILE A 433 -19.27 4.88 -4.01
N VAL A 434 -18.90 5.96 -4.70
CA VAL A 434 -17.58 6.60 -4.54
C VAL A 434 -17.40 7.13 -3.13
N VAL A 435 -18.35 7.92 -2.61
CA VAL A 435 -18.28 8.45 -1.23
C VAL A 435 -18.22 7.29 -0.23
N GLY A 436 -19.05 6.25 -0.42
CA GLY A 436 -19.03 5.06 0.43
C GLY A 436 -17.66 4.35 0.41
N CYS A 437 -17.07 4.17 -0.77
CA CYS A 437 -15.73 3.58 -0.91
C CYS A 437 -14.67 4.40 -0.16
N LEU A 438 -14.61 5.71 -0.41
CA LEU A 438 -13.62 6.59 0.21
C LEU A 438 -13.77 6.66 1.74
N VAL A 439 -15.00 6.70 2.24
CA VAL A 439 -15.27 6.64 3.70
C VAL A 439 -14.81 5.30 4.27
N LEU A 440 -15.10 4.18 3.61
CA LEU A 440 -14.65 2.86 4.07
C LEU A 440 -13.12 2.73 4.07
N GLU A 441 -12.44 3.26 3.04
CA GLU A 441 -10.97 3.30 2.99
C GLU A 441 -10.39 4.12 4.15
N CYS A 442 -10.99 5.28 4.46
CA CYS A 442 -10.62 6.08 5.62
C CYS A 442 -10.86 5.35 6.94
N VAL A 443 -11.98 4.63 7.08
CA VAL A 443 -12.28 3.82 8.27
C VAL A 443 -11.25 2.71 8.44
N VAL A 444 -10.88 2.02 7.36
CA VAL A 444 -9.83 0.99 7.40
C VAL A 444 -8.49 1.58 7.79
N PHE A 445 -8.10 2.73 7.24
CA PHE A 445 -6.89 3.43 7.65
C PHE A 445 -6.90 3.78 9.15
N VAL A 446 -8.01 4.33 9.65
CA VAL A 446 -8.18 4.63 11.09
C VAL A 446 -8.08 3.36 11.94
N ALA A 447 -8.66 2.24 11.49
CA ALA A 447 -8.56 0.95 12.17
C ALA A 447 -7.11 0.44 12.22
N MET A 448 -6.36 0.54 11.11
CA MET A 448 -4.93 0.21 11.06
C MET A 448 -4.13 1.06 12.07
N MET A 449 -4.37 2.37 12.09
CA MET A 449 -3.71 3.31 13.01
C MET A 449 -4.07 3.05 14.48
N TRP A 450 -5.34 2.73 14.76
CA TRP A 450 -5.79 2.41 16.10
C TRP A 450 -5.15 1.11 16.61
N ILE A 451 -5.12 0.06 15.78
CA ILE A 451 -4.56 -1.23 16.15
C ILE A 451 -3.05 -1.12 16.42
N GLY A 452 -2.32 -0.33 15.61
CA GLY A 452 -0.89 -0.07 15.78
C GLY A 452 -0.55 1.18 16.58
N TRP A 453 -1.50 1.75 17.35
CA TRP A 453 -1.34 3.03 18.03
C TRP A 453 -0.12 3.08 18.95
N ASN A 454 0.10 2.02 19.73
CA ASN A 454 1.23 1.95 20.67
C ASN A 454 2.57 2.02 19.94
N GLY A 455 2.72 1.27 18.85
CA GLY A 455 3.92 1.30 18.02
C GLY A 455 4.11 2.64 17.32
N TRP A 456 3.02 3.23 16.84
CA TRP A 456 3.07 4.55 16.22
C TRP A 456 3.56 5.62 17.22
N VAL A 457 2.91 5.76 18.38
CA VAL A 457 3.29 6.75 19.41
C VAL A 457 4.72 6.54 19.94
N THR A 458 5.21 5.30 19.90
CA THR A 458 6.59 4.97 20.31
C THR A 458 7.61 5.68 19.43
N MET A 459 7.53 5.53 18.11
CA MET A 459 8.52 6.13 17.20
C MET A 459 8.13 7.53 16.71
N ARG A 460 6.86 7.92 16.88
CA ARG A 460 6.33 9.20 16.39
C ARG A 460 5.87 10.08 17.54
N TRP A 461 6.79 10.91 18.01
CA TRP A 461 6.50 11.86 19.07
C TRP A 461 5.86 13.12 18.50
N SER A 462 4.94 13.71 19.25
CA SER A 462 4.44 15.05 18.94
C SER A 462 5.53 16.10 19.16
N GLU A 463 5.47 17.22 18.44
CA GLU A 463 6.43 18.32 18.65
C GLU A 463 6.43 18.83 20.09
N LYS A 464 5.26 18.81 20.75
CA LYS A 464 5.16 19.11 22.18
C LYS A 464 5.97 18.10 23.03
N ALA A 465 5.81 16.80 22.79
CA ALA A 465 6.55 15.76 23.51
C ALA A 465 8.06 15.84 23.25
N LYS A 466 8.47 16.14 22.01
CA LYS A 466 9.87 16.38 21.67
C LYS A 466 10.44 17.59 22.40
N MET A 467 9.71 18.71 22.44
CA MET A 467 10.14 19.92 23.15
C MET A 467 10.20 19.71 24.67
N GLU A 468 9.25 18.96 25.24
CA GLU A 468 9.25 18.62 26.67
C GLU A 468 10.47 17.80 27.05
N GLU A 469 10.85 16.80 26.23
CA GLU A 469 12.04 16.00 26.47
C GLU A 469 13.33 16.80 26.25
N TRP A 470 13.39 17.61 25.19
CA TRP A 470 14.55 18.47 24.92
C TRP A 470 14.84 19.47 26.05
N ARG A 471 13.84 19.87 26.84
CA ARG A 471 14.04 20.75 28.01
C ARG A 471 14.54 20.02 29.25
N ARG A 472 14.40 18.69 29.29
CA ARG A 472 14.81 17.84 30.42
C ARG A 472 16.21 17.28 30.26
N VAL A 473 16.54 16.90 29.02
CA VAL A 473 17.90 16.51 28.61
C VAL A 473 18.78 17.75 28.56
#